data_AF-A0A8T0HF96-F1
#
_entry.id   AF-A0A8T0HF96-F1
#
_cell.length_a   1.000
_cell.length_b   1.000
_cell.length_c   1.000
_cell.angle_alpha   90.00
_cell.angle_beta   90.00
_cell.angle_gamma   90.00
#
_symmetry.space_group_name_H-M   'P 1'
#
loop_
_entity.id
_entity.type
_entity.pdbx_description
1 polymer ?
#
loop_
_entity_poly.entity_id
_entity_poly.type
_entity_poly.pdbx_seq_one_letter_code
_entity_poly.pdbx_strand_id
1 'polypeptide(L)'
;MLGKAKMTLSSIAIDKVAPTRDESKLEHAFTVKAKVSVRGRKLGAVSGEGIESLVLEWKETIDWFERRADGTWQPKGSEKKDMYALNHLSNTFKNWEDMRYWFATVAELNQPPAALTAAVGKVTSTADKDKAAKHWIAENGLEWTIPITDRPALGLKPAASSGGGGGASLVTSNSRRRVIHFDIGFKGSSTRATATQILETADGKPTIHKFIVPGIKKADADDSNKVSAWRAEFGKR
;
A
#
# COMPACT_ATOMS: atom_id res chain seq x y z
N MET A 1 12.48 31.72 11.79
CA MET A 1 11.67 30.83 10.93
C MET A 1 10.52 30.28 11.75
N LEU A 2 9.28 30.67 11.45
CA LEU A 2 8.10 30.05 12.06
C LEU A 2 7.86 28.70 11.36
N GLY A 3 7.95 27.59 12.10
CA GLY A 3 7.88 26.25 11.53
C GLY A 3 6.46 25.85 11.09
N LYS A 4 6.34 24.88 10.18
CA LYS A 4 5.07 24.25 9.75
C LYS A 4 4.53 23.28 10.80
N ALA A 5 3.20 23.10 10.90
CA ALA A 5 2.54 22.08 11.72
C ALA A 5 3.13 20.69 11.43
N LYS A 6 3.51 19.91 12.46
CA LYS A 6 4.17 18.62 12.22
C LYS A 6 3.12 17.51 12.24
N MET A 7 3.08 16.71 11.17
CA MET A 7 2.32 15.46 11.15
C MET A 7 3.11 14.36 11.85
N THR A 8 2.45 13.60 12.70
CA THR A 8 3.00 12.45 13.43
C THR A 8 2.21 11.19 13.11
N LEU A 9 2.91 10.06 13.07
CA LEU A 9 2.30 8.75 12.91
C LEU A 9 1.92 8.19 14.29
N SER A 10 0.65 7.88 14.50
CA SER A 10 0.17 7.19 15.70
C SER A 10 0.26 5.66 15.52
N SER A 11 -0.16 5.14 14.36
CA SER A 11 -0.05 3.72 14.01
C SER A 11 -0.13 3.47 12.51
N ILE A 12 0.33 2.31 12.06
CA ILE A 12 0.15 1.82 10.70
C ILE A 12 -0.11 0.31 10.72
N ALA A 13 -1.10 -0.15 9.95
CA ALA A 13 -1.44 -1.57 9.86
C ALA A 13 -2.00 -1.92 8.48
N ILE A 14 -1.84 -3.19 8.09
CA ILE A 14 -2.53 -3.76 6.94
C ILE A 14 -3.88 -4.32 7.41
N ASP A 15 -4.94 -3.98 6.69
CA ASP A 15 -6.32 -4.34 6.95
C ASP A 15 -7.03 -4.71 5.63
N LYS A 16 -8.22 -5.32 5.74
CA LYS A 16 -9.13 -5.65 4.62
C LYS A 16 -8.43 -6.40 3.48
N VAL A 17 -7.70 -7.44 3.82
CA VAL A 17 -7.11 -8.35 2.83
C VAL A 17 -8.22 -9.21 2.23
N ALA A 18 -8.45 -9.06 0.93
CA ALA A 18 -9.43 -9.84 0.20
C ALA A 18 -8.79 -10.44 -1.07
N PRO A 19 -8.90 -11.76 -1.30
CA PRO A 19 -8.62 -12.30 -2.61
C PRO A 19 -9.67 -11.75 -3.59
N THR A 20 -9.24 -11.25 -4.74
CA THR A 20 -10.18 -10.92 -5.82
C THR A 20 -10.01 -11.95 -6.93
N ARG A 21 -11.14 -12.44 -7.44
CA ARG A 21 -11.20 -13.44 -8.50
C ARG A 21 -11.45 -12.71 -9.80
N ASP A 22 -10.45 -12.73 -10.66
CA ASP A 22 -10.54 -12.31 -12.05
C ASP A 22 -9.97 -13.46 -12.88
N GLU A 23 -10.68 -13.88 -13.92
CA GLU A 23 -10.27 -14.99 -14.78
C GLU A 23 -8.96 -14.73 -15.53
N SER A 24 -8.51 -13.48 -15.55
CA SER A 24 -7.28 -13.04 -16.21
C SER A 24 -6.09 -12.84 -15.26
N LYS A 25 -6.30 -12.81 -13.94
CA LYS A 25 -5.25 -12.49 -12.96
C LYS A 25 -5.51 -13.05 -11.56
N LEU A 26 -4.42 -13.35 -10.85
CA LEU A 26 -4.40 -13.59 -9.42
C LEU A 26 -4.02 -12.31 -8.69
N GLU A 27 -4.81 -11.87 -7.72
CA GLU A 27 -4.49 -10.67 -6.97
C GLU A 27 -5.11 -10.70 -5.57
N HIS A 28 -4.54 -9.92 -4.66
CA HIS A 28 -5.21 -9.57 -3.40
C HIS A 28 -5.40 -8.06 -3.39
N ALA A 29 -6.59 -7.61 -3.02
CA ALA A 29 -6.79 -6.25 -2.56
C ALA A 29 -6.42 -6.19 -1.08
N PHE A 30 -5.64 -5.20 -0.68
CA PHE A 30 -5.41 -4.90 0.74
C PHE A 30 -5.36 -3.40 0.97
N THR A 31 -5.68 -2.97 2.18
CA THR A 31 -5.65 -1.57 2.58
C THR A 31 -4.67 -1.38 3.72
N VAL A 32 -3.71 -0.49 3.55
CA VAL A 32 -2.89 0.03 4.64
C VAL A 32 -3.65 1.18 5.28
N LYS A 33 -3.87 1.13 6.59
CA LYS A 33 -4.42 2.23 7.37
C LYS A 33 -3.30 2.88 8.17
N ALA A 34 -3.02 4.14 7.88
CA ALA A 34 -2.12 4.97 8.65
C ALA A 34 -2.94 5.93 9.52
N LYS A 35 -2.82 5.82 10.84
CA LYS A 35 -3.41 6.78 11.77
C LYS A 35 -2.39 7.88 12.03
N VAL A 36 -2.73 9.11 11.66
CA VAL A 36 -1.85 10.27 11.76
C VAL A 36 -2.50 11.37 12.59
N SER A 37 -1.66 12.21 13.19
CA SER A 37 -2.10 13.34 14.00
C SER A 37 -1.31 14.60 13.69
N VAL A 38 -1.94 15.74 13.87
CA VAL A 38 -1.33 17.07 13.83
C VAL A 38 -1.77 17.80 15.09
N ARG A 39 -0.81 18.34 15.84
CA ARG A 39 -1.09 19.23 16.96
C ARG A 39 -1.34 20.65 16.45
N GLY A 40 -2.51 21.20 16.76
CA GLY A 40 -2.91 22.54 16.39
C GLY A 40 -1.99 23.62 16.97
N ARG A 41 -1.87 24.75 16.27
CA ARG A 41 -1.07 25.90 16.69
C ARG A 41 -1.91 27.17 16.69
N LYS A 42 -2.03 27.80 17.86
CA LYS A 42 -2.74 29.07 18.05
C LYS A 42 -1.88 30.30 17.75
N LEU A 43 -1.11 30.26 16.66
CA LEU A 43 -0.36 31.44 16.20
C LEU A 43 -1.08 31.90 14.93
N GLY A 44 -1.61 33.13 14.94
CA GLY A 44 -2.35 33.71 13.82
C GLY A 44 -1.54 33.78 12.51
N ALA A 45 -2.07 34.50 11.51
CA ALA A 45 -1.65 34.59 10.10
C ALA A 45 -0.14 34.79 9.77
N VAL A 46 0.74 34.84 10.77
CA VAL A 46 2.19 35.01 10.69
C VAL A 46 2.95 33.66 10.71
N SER A 47 2.33 32.55 11.13
CA SER A 47 3.01 31.24 11.15
C SER A 47 3.05 30.58 9.76
N GLY A 48 4.18 29.96 9.40
CA GLY A 48 4.39 29.40 8.05
C GLY A 48 3.26 28.45 7.67
N GLU A 49 2.51 28.81 6.62
CA GLU A 49 1.29 28.10 6.22
C GLU A 49 1.55 26.59 6.02
N GLY A 50 0.85 25.79 6.81
CA GLY A 50 0.60 24.39 6.51
C GLY A 50 1.34 23.36 7.36
N ILE A 51 1.23 22.12 6.89
CA ILE A 51 1.71 20.90 7.55
C ILE A 51 2.98 20.39 6.87
N GLU A 52 4.01 20.12 7.66
CA GLU A 52 5.13 19.23 7.32
C GLU A 52 4.59 17.79 7.33
N SER A 53 4.36 17.26 6.14
CA SER A 53 3.80 15.91 5.96
C SER A 53 4.86 14.85 6.21
N LEU A 54 4.43 13.67 6.64
CA LEU A 54 5.27 12.49 6.62
C LEU A 54 5.65 12.14 5.17
N VAL A 55 6.79 11.47 4.99
CA VAL A 55 7.18 10.94 3.67
C VAL A 55 6.86 9.46 3.66
N LEU A 56 5.89 9.04 2.84
CA LEU A 56 5.52 7.64 2.69
C LEU A 56 6.70 6.87 2.08
N GLU A 57 6.95 5.66 2.58
CA GLU A 57 7.89 4.70 2.00
C GLU A 57 7.14 3.39 1.78
N TRP A 58 6.93 3.03 0.52
CA TRP A 58 6.24 1.80 0.13
C TRP A 58 7.25 0.84 -0.49
N LYS A 59 8.01 0.17 0.38
CA LYS A 59 9.14 -0.65 -0.06
C LYS A 59 8.65 -2.06 -0.38
N GLU A 60 8.99 -2.51 -1.56
CA GLU A 60 8.70 -3.87 -2.04
C GLU A 60 10.01 -4.57 -2.38
N THR A 61 10.10 -5.85 -2.00
CA THR A 61 11.08 -6.78 -2.53
C THR A 61 10.33 -7.89 -3.27
N ILE A 62 10.65 -8.08 -4.54
CA ILE A 62 9.87 -8.89 -5.48
C ILE A 62 10.78 -9.97 -6.02
N ASP A 63 10.50 -11.21 -5.63
CA ASP A 63 11.24 -12.38 -6.07
C ASP A 63 10.42 -13.16 -7.11
N TRP A 64 11.09 -13.51 -8.20
CA TRP A 64 10.51 -14.26 -9.30
C TRP A 64 11.12 -15.64 -9.42
N PHE A 65 10.27 -16.63 -9.64
CA PHE A 65 10.68 -18.00 -9.91
C PHE A 65 9.97 -18.50 -11.18
N GLU A 66 10.68 -19.31 -11.95
CA GLU A 66 10.15 -20.00 -13.11
C GLU A 66 10.22 -21.51 -12.87
N ARG A 67 9.19 -22.23 -13.32
CA ARG A 67 9.18 -23.68 -13.26
C ARG A 67 9.99 -24.26 -14.42
N ARG A 68 10.94 -25.14 -14.10
CA ARG A 68 11.73 -25.91 -15.06
C ARG A 68 10.91 -27.08 -15.63
N ALA A 69 11.41 -27.67 -16.71
CA ALA A 69 10.79 -28.83 -17.36
C ALA A 69 10.73 -30.08 -16.45
N ASP A 70 11.67 -30.21 -15.52
CA ASP A 70 11.68 -31.27 -14.48
C ASP A 70 10.65 -31.03 -13.35
N GLY A 71 9.87 -29.94 -13.43
CA GLY A 71 8.86 -29.55 -12.45
C GLY A 71 9.40 -28.76 -11.26
N THR A 72 10.71 -28.58 -11.14
CA THR A 72 11.34 -27.81 -10.06
C THR A 72 11.22 -26.30 -10.29
N TRP A 73 11.33 -25.52 -9.21
CA TRP A 73 11.23 -24.06 -9.27
C TRP A 73 12.63 -23.43 -9.16
N GLN A 74 12.97 -22.56 -10.11
CA GLN A 74 14.26 -21.87 -10.16
C GLN A 74 14.08 -20.36 -9.93
N PRO A 75 14.89 -19.72 -9.06
CA PRO A 75 14.90 -18.27 -8.94
C PRO A 75 15.40 -17.61 -10.24
N LYS A 76 14.71 -16.56 -10.66
CA LYS A 76 15.02 -15.80 -11.88
C LYS A 76 15.56 -14.40 -11.61
N GLY A 77 15.19 -13.82 -10.48
CA GLY A 77 15.66 -12.50 -10.11
C GLY A 77 14.91 -11.97 -8.90
N SER A 78 15.48 -10.90 -8.35
CA SER A 78 14.91 -10.14 -7.25
C SER A 78 14.98 -8.67 -7.61
N GLU A 79 13.90 -7.93 -7.35
CA GLU A 79 13.87 -6.48 -7.49
C GLU A 79 13.49 -5.84 -6.16
N LYS A 80 14.16 -4.75 -5.79
CA LYS A 80 13.80 -3.94 -4.62
C LYS A 80 13.49 -2.52 -5.06
N LYS A 81 12.29 -2.04 -4.74
CA LYS A 81 11.79 -0.74 -5.20
C LYS A 81 11.01 -0.05 -4.08
N ASP A 82 11.07 1.28 -4.02
CA ASP A 82 10.10 2.08 -3.27
C ASP A 82 9.05 2.56 -4.26
N MET A 83 7.87 1.95 -4.22
CA MET A 83 6.81 2.17 -5.21
C MET A 83 6.23 3.58 -5.11
N TYR A 84 6.24 4.18 -3.92
CA TYR A 84 5.81 5.56 -3.76
C TYR A 84 6.82 6.52 -4.40
N ALA A 85 8.13 6.33 -4.15
CA ALA A 85 9.16 7.13 -4.80
C ALA A 85 9.16 6.98 -6.33
N LEU A 86 8.85 5.77 -6.83
CA LEU A 86 8.80 5.48 -8.26
C LEU A 86 7.59 6.11 -8.96
N ASN A 87 6.40 6.02 -8.37
CA ASN A 87 5.17 6.52 -8.98
C ASN A 87 4.10 6.91 -7.94
N HIS A 88 4.36 7.99 -7.20
CA HIS A 88 3.44 8.56 -6.20
C HIS A 88 2.10 9.04 -6.78
N LEU A 89 1.99 9.22 -8.10
CA LEU A 89 0.75 9.64 -8.78
C LEU A 89 -0.14 8.45 -9.20
N SER A 90 0.26 7.22 -8.90
CA SER A 90 -0.57 6.05 -9.20
C SER A 90 -1.86 6.03 -8.37
N ASN A 91 -2.88 5.33 -8.88
CA ASN A 91 -4.16 5.17 -8.19
C ASN A 91 -4.02 4.61 -6.76
N THR A 92 -3.00 3.79 -6.48
CA THR A 92 -2.70 3.25 -5.15
C THR A 92 -2.46 4.38 -4.14
N PHE A 93 -1.72 5.41 -4.54
CA PHE A 93 -1.30 6.49 -3.64
C PHE A 93 -2.18 7.74 -3.73
N LYS A 94 -3.18 7.77 -4.61
CA LYS A 94 -4.06 8.93 -4.80
C LYS A 94 -4.65 9.49 -3.51
N ASN A 95 -5.08 8.60 -2.60
CA ASN A 95 -5.62 9.03 -1.30
C ASN A 95 -4.58 9.75 -0.45
N TRP A 96 -3.34 9.26 -0.46
CA TRP A 96 -2.23 9.90 0.21
C TRP A 96 -1.83 11.20 -0.50
N GLU A 97 -1.86 11.23 -1.83
CA GLU A 97 -1.29 12.36 -2.57
C GLU A 97 -2.23 13.55 -2.73
N ASP A 98 -3.48 13.30 -3.13
CA ASP A 98 -4.43 14.35 -3.54
C ASP A 98 -5.50 14.63 -2.49
N MET A 99 -5.65 13.74 -1.50
CA MET A 99 -6.85 13.66 -0.67
C MET A 99 -6.58 13.57 0.83
N ARG A 100 -5.31 13.54 1.26
CA ARG A 100 -4.94 13.18 2.64
C ARG A 100 -5.51 14.11 3.71
N TYR A 101 -5.72 15.38 3.39
CA TYR A 101 -6.20 16.38 4.35
C TYR A 101 -7.71 16.56 4.28
N TRP A 102 -8.28 16.73 3.09
CA TRP A 102 -9.70 17.08 2.98
C TRP A 102 -10.65 15.88 3.14
N PHE A 103 -10.15 14.64 3.01
CA PHE A 103 -10.86 13.42 3.43
C PHE A 103 -10.47 12.94 4.83
N ALA A 104 -9.87 13.78 5.66
CA ALA A 104 -9.46 13.38 7.01
C ALA A 104 -10.68 13.01 7.87
N THR A 105 -10.96 11.72 8.00
CA THR A 105 -12.07 11.19 8.80
C THR A 105 -11.62 10.89 10.22
N VAL A 106 -12.42 11.33 11.19
CA VAL A 106 -12.22 10.98 12.61
C VAL A 106 -12.87 9.64 12.91
N ALA A 107 -12.26 8.85 13.79
CA ALA A 107 -12.68 7.47 14.05
C ALA A 107 -14.12 7.38 14.59
N GLU A 108 -14.53 8.37 15.37
CA GLU A 108 -15.84 8.45 16.02
C GLU A 108 -16.98 8.71 15.04
N LEU A 109 -16.70 9.42 13.95
CA LEU A 109 -17.74 9.86 13.00
C LEU A 109 -17.69 9.10 11.66
N ASN A 110 -16.56 8.45 11.34
CA ASN A 110 -16.30 7.87 10.03
C ASN A 110 -16.51 8.85 8.86
N GLN A 111 -16.39 10.15 9.14
CA GLN A 111 -16.52 11.26 8.20
C GLN A 111 -15.66 12.45 8.67
N PRO A 112 -15.37 13.43 7.80
CA PRO A 112 -14.66 14.63 8.21
C PRO A 112 -15.45 15.43 9.26
N PRO A 113 -14.78 16.09 10.23
CA PRO A 113 -15.45 16.99 11.16
C PRO A 113 -16.26 18.08 10.44
N ALA A 114 -17.43 18.44 10.93
CA ALA A 114 -18.30 19.44 10.29
C ALA A 114 -17.59 20.78 10.03
N ALA A 115 -16.73 21.22 10.97
CA ALA A 115 -15.94 22.44 10.82
C ALA A 115 -14.91 22.35 9.68
N LEU A 116 -14.29 21.19 9.48
CA LEU A 116 -13.40 20.94 8.34
C LEU A 116 -14.20 20.95 7.03
N THR A 117 -15.33 20.27 6.98
CA THR A 117 -16.24 20.27 5.81
C THR A 117 -16.68 21.69 5.45
N ALA A 118 -17.02 22.52 6.44
CA ALA A 118 -17.40 23.91 6.22
C ALA A 118 -16.23 24.79 5.71
N ALA A 119 -15.00 24.52 6.16
CA ALA A 119 -13.81 25.22 5.67
C ALA A 119 -13.50 24.88 4.20
N VAL A 120 -13.66 23.60 3.84
CA VAL A 120 -13.39 23.07 2.48
C VAL A 120 -14.54 23.38 1.51
N GLY A 121 -15.79 23.46 1.98
CA GLY A 121 -16.98 23.66 1.15
C GLY A 121 -17.08 25.04 0.48
N LYS A 122 -16.20 25.99 0.83
CA LYS A 122 -16.14 27.33 0.24
C LYS A 122 -15.34 27.40 -1.07
N VAL A 123 -14.66 26.33 -1.44
CA VAL A 123 -13.77 26.27 -2.61
C VAL A 123 -14.14 25.12 -3.55
N THR A 124 -13.96 25.32 -4.85
CA THR A 124 -14.48 24.41 -5.88
C THR A 124 -13.45 23.41 -6.38
N SER A 125 -12.18 23.82 -6.52
CA SER A 125 -11.11 22.95 -7.04
C SER A 125 -10.55 21.99 -5.97
N THR A 126 -10.10 20.80 -6.37
CA THR A 126 -9.49 19.82 -5.44
C THR A 126 -8.24 20.37 -4.76
N ALA A 127 -7.42 21.14 -5.49
CA ALA A 127 -6.20 21.73 -4.95
C ALA A 127 -6.50 22.76 -3.85
N ASP A 128 -7.52 23.61 -4.06
CA ASP A 128 -7.93 24.58 -3.06
C ASP A 128 -8.57 23.92 -1.84
N LYS A 129 -9.32 22.82 -2.05
CA LYS A 129 -9.88 22.01 -0.97
C LYS A 129 -8.79 21.43 -0.08
N ASP A 130 -7.74 20.86 -0.68
CA ASP A 130 -6.61 20.31 0.07
C ASP A 130 -5.84 21.41 0.82
N LYS A 131 -5.62 22.57 0.19
CA LYS A 131 -5.00 23.75 0.84
C LYS A 131 -5.83 24.25 2.04
N ALA A 132 -7.14 24.41 1.87
CA ALA A 132 -8.05 24.85 2.93
C ALA A 132 -8.09 23.85 4.09
N ALA A 133 -8.15 22.55 3.79
CA ALA A 133 -8.10 21.50 4.80
C ALA A 133 -6.77 21.51 5.57
N LYS A 134 -5.65 21.63 4.85
CA LYS A 134 -4.30 21.70 5.44
C LYS A 134 -4.15 22.88 6.39
N HIS A 135 -4.71 24.04 6.04
CA HIS A 135 -4.72 25.22 6.90
C HIS A 135 -5.55 24.98 8.16
N TRP A 136 -6.80 24.53 8.00
CA TRP A 136 -7.70 24.28 9.12
C TRP A 136 -7.11 23.26 10.10
N ILE A 137 -6.53 22.17 9.60
CA ILE A 137 -5.89 21.14 10.43
C ILE A 137 -4.65 21.69 11.15
N ALA A 138 -3.85 22.55 10.51
CA ALA A 138 -2.68 23.15 11.14
C ALA A 138 -3.05 24.06 12.33
N GLU A 139 -4.18 24.78 12.23
CA GLU A 139 -4.68 25.67 13.29
C GLU A 139 -5.33 24.90 14.44
N ASN A 140 -6.21 23.96 14.11
CA ASN A 140 -7.09 23.31 15.09
C ASN A 140 -6.51 22.00 15.64
N GLY A 141 -5.63 21.36 14.88
CA GLY A 141 -5.20 19.99 15.12
C GLY A 141 -6.27 18.97 14.71
N LEU A 142 -5.82 17.78 14.35
CA LEU A 142 -6.70 16.67 13.99
C LEU A 142 -5.95 15.36 14.15
N GLU A 143 -6.65 14.30 14.52
CA GLU A 143 -6.20 12.92 14.37
C GLU A 143 -7.16 12.19 13.43
N TRP A 144 -6.62 11.48 12.43
CA TRP A 144 -7.43 10.81 11.43
C TRP A 144 -6.74 9.57 10.86
N THR A 145 -7.51 8.74 10.17
CA THR A 145 -6.99 7.54 9.49
C THR A 145 -6.98 7.74 7.99
N ILE A 146 -5.85 7.48 7.34
CA ILE A 146 -5.70 7.53 5.89
C ILE A 146 -5.60 6.09 5.35
N PRO A 147 -6.58 5.64 4.53
CA PRO A 147 -6.52 4.36 3.86
C PRO A 147 -5.77 4.47 2.52
N ILE A 148 -4.79 3.60 2.30
CA ILE A 148 -4.04 3.44 1.05
C ILE A 148 -4.29 2.02 0.57
N THR A 149 -4.92 1.85 -0.59
CA THR A 149 -5.33 0.52 -1.09
C THR A 149 -4.50 0.14 -2.28
N ASP A 150 -3.93 -1.06 -2.26
CA ASP A 150 -3.18 -1.62 -3.38
C ASP A 150 -3.77 -2.95 -3.84
N ARG A 151 -3.49 -3.30 -5.10
CA ARG A 151 -3.99 -4.51 -5.77
C ARG A 151 -2.90 -5.14 -6.65
N PRO A 152 -1.79 -5.62 -6.06
CA PRO A 152 -0.71 -6.20 -6.85
C PRO A 152 -1.16 -7.54 -7.44
N ALA A 153 -1.21 -7.59 -8.78
CA ALA A 153 -1.72 -8.74 -9.53
C ALA A 153 -0.62 -9.51 -10.28
N LEU A 154 -0.83 -10.81 -10.45
CA LEU A 154 -0.08 -11.70 -11.36
C LEU A 154 -1.02 -12.12 -12.48
N GLY A 155 -0.75 -11.71 -13.72
CA GLY A 155 -1.55 -12.13 -14.87
C GLY A 155 -1.47 -13.64 -15.11
N LEU A 156 -2.54 -14.24 -15.64
CA LEU A 156 -2.59 -15.67 -15.96
C LEU A 156 -2.14 -15.98 -17.40
N LYS A 157 -2.07 -14.98 -18.27
CA LYS A 157 -1.59 -15.11 -19.65
C LYS A 157 -0.11 -14.71 -19.78
N PRO A 158 0.67 -15.34 -20.68
CA PRO A 158 2.00 -14.88 -21.06
C PRO A 158 1.94 -13.41 -21.50
N ALA A 159 2.94 -12.61 -21.14
CA ALA A 159 3.02 -11.17 -21.42
C ALA A 159 1.93 -10.26 -20.80
N ALA A 160 0.99 -10.78 -20.00
CA ALA A 160 0.14 -9.92 -19.19
C ALA A 160 0.98 -9.23 -18.11
N SER A 161 1.17 -7.92 -18.28
CA SER A 161 1.82 -7.04 -17.31
C SER A 161 1.10 -7.14 -15.97
N SER A 162 1.86 -7.07 -14.88
CA SER A 162 1.35 -6.85 -13.55
C SER A 162 0.59 -5.52 -13.51
N GLY A 163 -0.73 -5.56 -13.57
CA GLY A 163 -1.53 -4.40 -13.19
C GLY A 163 -1.34 -4.15 -11.69
N GLY A 164 -0.79 -2.99 -11.33
CA GLY A 164 -0.65 -2.52 -9.95
C GLY A 164 0.57 -3.03 -9.19
N GLY A 165 1.27 -2.12 -8.49
CA GLY A 165 2.24 -2.34 -7.40
C GLY A 165 3.50 -3.14 -7.71
N GLY A 166 3.37 -4.38 -8.17
CA GLY A 166 4.42 -5.40 -8.10
C GLY A 166 5.46 -5.43 -9.23
N GLY A 167 5.67 -4.34 -9.97
CA GLY A 167 6.69 -4.23 -11.03
C GLY A 167 6.51 -5.17 -12.24
N ALA A 168 7.09 -4.82 -13.40
CA ALA A 168 7.02 -5.65 -14.60
C ALA A 168 7.52 -7.07 -14.35
N SER A 169 6.82 -8.08 -14.87
CA SER A 169 7.18 -9.48 -14.62
C SER A 169 8.51 -9.84 -15.29
N LEU A 170 9.45 -10.38 -14.51
CA LEU A 170 10.71 -10.94 -15.02
C LEU A 170 10.54 -12.32 -15.68
N VAL A 171 9.35 -12.92 -15.59
CA VAL A 171 9.06 -14.27 -16.10
C VAL A 171 7.82 -14.22 -16.97
N THR A 172 7.99 -14.49 -18.27
CA THR A 172 6.90 -14.42 -19.26
C THR A 172 6.16 -15.75 -19.45
N SER A 173 6.68 -16.87 -18.93
CA SER A 173 6.01 -18.16 -18.98
C SER A 173 4.74 -18.20 -18.14
N ASN A 174 3.85 -19.15 -18.46
CA ASN A 174 2.62 -19.39 -17.72
C ASN A 174 2.84 -20.24 -16.43
N SER A 175 4.08 -20.65 -16.16
CA SER A 175 4.49 -21.39 -14.97
C SER A 175 5.47 -20.57 -14.14
N ARG A 176 4.92 -19.67 -13.31
CA ARG A 176 5.69 -18.66 -12.57
C ARG A 176 5.19 -18.49 -11.14
N ARG A 177 6.10 -18.17 -10.24
CA ARG A 177 5.82 -17.80 -8.84
C ARG A 177 6.37 -16.42 -8.59
N ARG A 178 5.56 -15.55 -7.99
CA ARG A 178 5.97 -14.25 -7.50
C ARG A 178 5.78 -14.19 -5.99
N VAL A 179 6.83 -13.77 -5.30
CA VAL A 179 6.78 -13.44 -3.88
C VAL A 179 7.04 -11.94 -3.74
N ILE A 180 6.10 -11.20 -3.16
CA ILE A 180 6.30 -9.79 -2.80
C ILE A 180 6.36 -9.68 -1.28
N HIS A 181 7.47 -9.15 -0.77
CA HIS A 181 7.59 -8.71 0.62
C HIS A 181 7.33 -7.20 0.68
N PHE A 182 6.28 -6.82 1.40
CA PHE A 182 5.92 -5.42 1.65
C PHE A 182 6.52 -4.96 2.97
N ASP A 183 7.15 -3.79 2.94
CA ASP A 183 7.63 -3.06 4.11
C ASP A 183 7.18 -1.60 4.01
N ILE A 184 6.04 -1.30 4.63
CA ILE A 184 5.29 -0.06 4.41
C ILE A 184 5.36 0.80 5.66
N GLY A 185 5.74 2.06 5.50
CA GLY A 185 5.87 2.97 6.63
C GLY A 185 6.16 4.38 6.18
N PHE A 186 6.71 5.18 7.08
CA PHE A 186 7.07 6.55 6.81
C PHE A 186 8.55 6.77 7.13
N LYS A 187 9.22 7.61 6.34
CA LYS A 187 10.64 7.93 6.52
C LYS A 187 10.89 8.45 7.95
N GLY A 188 11.85 7.83 8.63
CA GLY A 188 12.20 8.16 10.02
C GLY A 188 11.29 7.56 11.09
N SER A 189 10.24 6.82 10.72
CA SER A 189 9.41 6.05 11.65
C SER A 189 9.94 4.61 11.78
N SER A 190 10.05 4.11 13.01
CA SER A 190 10.33 2.69 13.30
C SER A 190 9.08 1.81 13.16
N THR A 191 7.88 2.38 13.30
CA THR A 191 6.62 1.65 13.11
C THR A 191 6.36 1.45 11.62
N ARG A 192 6.27 0.20 11.20
CA ARG A 192 6.04 -0.23 9.82
C ARG A 192 5.06 -1.40 9.78
N ALA A 193 4.26 -1.47 8.73
CA ALA A 193 3.38 -2.60 8.44
C ALA A 193 4.05 -3.52 7.42
N THR A 194 4.07 -4.81 7.69
CA THR A 194 4.71 -5.81 6.82
C THR A 194 3.71 -6.86 6.35
N ALA A 195 3.89 -7.33 5.11
CA ALA A 195 3.14 -8.44 4.56
C ALA A 195 3.96 -9.23 3.55
N THR A 196 3.48 -10.42 3.21
CA THR A 196 4.02 -11.21 2.11
C THR A 196 2.89 -11.72 1.23
N GLN A 197 2.92 -11.40 -0.06
CA GLN A 197 2.03 -11.97 -1.06
C GLN A 197 2.79 -13.05 -1.84
N ILE A 198 2.17 -14.22 -2.01
CA ILE A 198 2.70 -15.33 -2.80
C ILE A 198 1.63 -15.74 -3.80
N LEU A 199 1.95 -15.55 -5.07
CA LEU A 199 1.10 -15.94 -6.19
C LEU A 199 1.87 -16.92 -7.06
N GLU A 200 1.24 -18.04 -7.42
CA GLU A 200 1.85 -19.06 -8.27
C GLU A 200 0.87 -19.55 -9.32
N THR A 201 1.39 -19.76 -10.52
CA THR A 201 0.72 -20.49 -11.60
C THR A 201 1.58 -21.65 -12.06
N ALA A 202 0.96 -22.79 -12.36
CA ALA A 202 1.56 -23.90 -13.09
C ALA A 202 0.72 -24.15 -14.34
N ASP A 203 1.36 -24.06 -15.51
CA ASP A 203 0.76 -24.27 -16.82
C ASP A 203 -0.45 -23.34 -17.05
N GLY A 204 -0.34 -22.10 -16.58
CA GLY A 204 -1.38 -21.07 -16.65
C GLY A 204 -2.49 -21.20 -15.60
N LYS A 205 -2.48 -22.27 -14.79
CA LYS A 205 -3.47 -22.49 -13.74
C LYS A 205 -2.93 -22.00 -12.39
N PRO A 206 -3.71 -21.24 -11.61
CA PRO A 206 -3.36 -20.91 -10.23
C PRO A 206 -3.05 -22.15 -9.38
N THR A 207 -1.98 -22.09 -8.60
CA THR A 207 -1.61 -23.14 -7.64
C THR A 207 -1.31 -22.59 -6.24
N ILE A 208 -1.00 -21.30 -6.11
CA ILE A 208 -0.90 -20.60 -4.82
C ILE A 208 -1.54 -19.21 -4.94
N HIS A 209 -2.40 -18.88 -3.97
CA HIS A 209 -3.01 -17.56 -3.80
C HIS A 209 -3.00 -17.20 -2.32
N LYS A 210 -1.85 -16.71 -1.83
CA LYS A 210 -1.62 -16.48 -0.39
C LYS A 210 -1.22 -15.02 -0.11
N PHE A 211 -1.75 -14.49 0.98
CA PHE A 211 -1.34 -13.21 1.56
C PHE A 211 -1.18 -13.40 3.07
N ILE A 212 -0.06 -12.95 3.62
CA ILE A 212 0.34 -13.24 5.01
C ILE A 212 0.64 -11.91 5.71
N VAL A 213 0.03 -11.71 6.89
CA VAL A 213 0.20 -10.54 7.76
C VAL A 213 0.38 -11.04 9.21
N PRO A 214 1.44 -10.66 9.94
CA PRO A 214 2.60 -9.89 9.46
C PRO A 214 3.39 -10.66 8.39
N GLY A 215 4.24 -9.95 7.64
CA GLY A 215 5.05 -10.55 6.59
C GLY A 215 6.03 -11.60 7.12
N ILE A 216 6.38 -12.58 6.28
CA ILE A 216 7.35 -13.63 6.59
C ILE A 216 8.72 -13.30 6.00
N LYS A 217 9.76 -13.99 6.50
CA LYS A 217 11.12 -13.85 5.97
C LYS A 217 11.23 -14.52 4.60
N LYS A 218 12.18 -14.08 3.78
CA LYS A 218 12.48 -14.69 2.47
C LYS A 218 12.71 -16.20 2.57
N ALA A 219 13.50 -16.65 3.56
CA ALA A 219 13.77 -18.07 3.78
C ALA A 219 12.49 -18.89 4.02
N ASP A 220 11.48 -18.30 4.67
CA ASP A 220 10.19 -18.96 4.90
C ASP A 220 9.34 -19.02 3.62
N ALA A 221 9.45 -18.01 2.76
CA ALA A 221 8.74 -17.97 1.47
C ALA A 221 9.30 -19.00 0.46
N ASP A 222 10.56 -19.38 0.63
CA ASP A 222 11.28 -20.33 -0.22
C ASP A 222 11.35 -21.76 0.36
N ASP A 223 10.90 -21.96 1.60
CA ASP A 223 10.86 -23.26 2.26
C ASP A 223 9.92 -24.24 1.54
N SER A 224 10.45 -25.40 1.13
CA SER A 224 9.72 -26.37 0.32
C SER A 224 8.49 -26.97 1.02
N ASN A 225 8.54 -27.13 2.35
CA ASN A 225 7.44 -27.67 3.13
C ASN A 225 6.30 -26.64 3.21
N LYS A 226 6.62 -25.37 3.47
CA LYS A 226 5.65 -24.28 3.50
C LYS A 226 4.99 -24.06 2.14
N VAL A 227 5.79 -24.06 1.07
CA VAL A 227 5.29 -23.93 -0.30
C VAL A 227 4.33 -25.08 -0.65
N SER A 228 4.68 -26.31 -0.29
CA SER A 228 3.82 -27.48 -0.52
C SER A 228 2.52 -27.38 0.30
N ALA A 229 2.60 -26.92 1.54
CA ALA A 229 1.42 -26.69 2.38
C ALA A 229 0.48 -25.63 1.80
N TRP A 230 1.01 -24.52 1.25
CA TRP A 230 0.19 -23.48 0.62
C TRP A 230 -0.49 -23.95 -0.66
N ARG A 231 0.18 -24.79 -1.47
CA ARG A 231 -0.44 -25.44 -2.64
C ARG A 231 -1.60 -26.35 -2.22
N ALA A 232 -1.38 -27.14 -1.16
CA ALA A 232 -2.41 -28.04 -0.63
C ALA A 232 -3.61 -27.26 -0.04
N GLU A 233 -3.38 -26.11 0.60
CA GLU A 233 -4.45 -25.23 1.07
C GLU A 233 -5.27 -24.66 -0.09
N PHE A 234 -4.61 -24.28 -1.18
CA PHE A 234 -5.29 -23.75 -2.36
C PHE A 234 -6.18 -24.80 -3.04
N GLY A 235 -5.69 -26.03 -3.19
CA GLY A 235 -6.45 -27.12 -3.84
C GLY A 235 -7.68 -27.63 -3.07
N LYS A 236 -7.91 -27.17 -1.84
CA LYS A 236 -9.11 -27.50 -1.04
C LYS A 236 -10.28 -26.51 -1.23
N ARG A 237 -10.08 -25.44 -2.01
CA ARG A 237 -11.07 -24.38 -2.25
C ARG A 237 -11.72 -24.51 -3.62
#